data_AF-A0A1G7I4V4-F1
#
_entry.id   AF-A0A1G7I4V4-F1
#
_cell.length_a   1.000
_cell.length_b   1.000
_cell.length_c   1.000
_cell.angle_alpha   90.00
_cell.angle_beta   90.00
_cell.angle_gamma   90.00
#
_symmetry.space_group_name_H-M   'P 1'
#
loop_
_entity.id
_entity.type
_entity.pdbx_description
1 polymer ?
#
loop_
_entity_poly.entity_id
_entity_poly.type
_entity_poly.pdbx_seq_one_letter_code
_entity_poly.pdbx_strand_id
1 'polypeptide(L)'
;MTEDEDKSREGRGEDAHNDELDEEVAAEDDAEQVDEQDLAGDAAEREQAGDDELTDIAGVDPQTAATLRGAGYETTDDLAEAAQDDLSDVEGIGNALAARIKAEVGDVEVDDSEAEVEETADEADEDEAAETYDDLTDISGVGDSKAAALEGAGYRTVEDVAGASQDELAEVDGIGNALAARIKADVGGLEVSEETEADVEDESPEPEETEETETELQARGLTEKTPDLSENEERLLNQRDREGKPQFNRQDYHKKKRVPTSWRRPRGQLSKQRRGIKGKGDTVKAGFRTPKAVRGKHPSGFEEVRVHNVDDLEGVDGDREAVRIASKVGARKRERIEEEAEDRGVRVLNPTYVEVEVDK
;
A
#
# COMPACT_ATOMS: atom_id res chain seq x y z
N MET A 1 -84.96 -33.93 9.83
CA MET A 1 -86.19 -33.12 9.89
C MET A 1 -85.83 -31.87 10.69
N THR A 2 -85.76 -30.65 10.19
CA THR A 2 -86.05 -30.03 8.88
C THR A 2 -85.47 -28.61 9.03
N GLU A 3 -84.36 -28.33 8.37
CA GLU A 3 -84.21 -27.30 7.31
C GLU A 3 -83.74 -25.91 7.80
N ASP A 4 -82.58 -25.53 7.26
CA ASP A 4 -82.15 -24.17 6.91
C ASP A 4 -83.27 -23.30 6.33
N GLU A 5 -83.22 -21.97 6.54
CA GLU A 5 -83.02 -21.04 5.42
C GLU A 5 -82.80 -19.58 5.86
N ASP A 6 -82.02 -18.93 5.00
CA ASP A 6 -81.40 -17.62 5.00
C ASP A 6 -82.32 -16.57 4.34
N LYS A 7 -82.23 -15.29 4.79
CA LYS A 7 -82.17 -14.05 3.98
C LYS A 7 -82.90 -12.83 4.59
N SER A 8 -82.10 -11.78 4.75
CA SER A 8 -82.28 -10.39 4.29
C SER A 8 -83.68 -9.76 4.32
N ARG A 9 -83.77 -8.52 4.85
CA ARG A 9 -83.91 -7.26 4.06
C ARG A 9 -84.57 -6.10 4.84
N GLU A 10 -83.84 -4.97 4.86
CA GLU A 10 -84.25 -3.54 4.87
C GLU A 10 -85.26 -2.96 5.89
N GLY A 11 -84.87 -1.83 6.51
CA GLY A 11 -85.71 -0.62 6.44
C GLY A 11 -85.66 0.41 7.59
N ARG A 12 -85.17 1.61 7.23
CA ARG A 12 -85.71 2.98 7.50
C ARG A 12 -85.19 3.88 8.64
N GLY A 13 -84.93 5.14 8.23
CA GLY A 13 -84.72 6.38 8.99
C GLY A 13 -83.30 6.93 8.80
N GLU A 14 -82.93 7.70 7.77
CA GLU A 14 -83.44 9.01 7.31
C GLU A 14 -83.59 10.03 8.46
N ASP A 15 -82.59 10.90 8.63
CA ASP A 15 -82.80 12.35 8.63
C ASP A 15 -81.47 13.08 8.33
N ALA A 16 -81.55 13.94 7.32
CA ALA A 16 -80.49 14.78 6.81
C ALA A 16 -80.39 16.08 7.61
N HIS A 17 -79.19 16.67 7.69
CA HIS A 17 -79.03 18.10 7.49
C HIS A 17 -77.67 18.39 6.85
N ASN A 18 -77.76 19.07 5.72
CA ASN A 18 -76.72 19.60 4.86
C ASN A 18 -76.66 21.11 5.09
N ASP A 19 -75.45 21.67 5.21
CA ASP A 19 -75.10 23.09 5.01
C ASP A 19 -73.56 23.12 5.12
N GLU A 20 -72.76 22.89 4.06
CA GLU A 20 -72.49 23.77 2.91
C GLU A 20 -72.00 25.15 3.34
N LEU A 21 -70.67 25.35 3.45
CA LEU A 21 -69.98 26.58 3.02
C LEU A 21 -68.49 26.28 2.72
N ASP A 22 -68.14 26.46 1.45
CA ASP A 22 -66.81 26.76 0.92
C ASP A 22 -66.23 28.02 1.58
N GLU A 23 -64.93 28.05 1.92
CA GLU A 23 -64.12 29.27 1.74
C GLU A 23 -62.60 28.99 1.71
N GLU A 24 -62.05 29.28 0.53
CA GLU A 24 -60.73 29.83 0.21
C GLU A 24 -59.39 29.18 0.59
N VAL A 25 -58.57 29.13 -0.45
CA VAL A 25 -57.16 28.79 -0.52
C VAL A 25 -56.35 30.03 -0.12
N ALA A 26 -55.51 29.92 0.91
CA ALA A 26 -54.40 30.84 1.14
C ALA A 26 -53.13 30.02 1.40
N ALA A 27 -52.30 29.95 0.37
CA ALA A 27 -50.91 29.56 0.47
C ALA A 27 -50.10 30.85 0.62
N GLU A 28 -49.44 31.07 1.75
CA GLU A 28 -48.32 32.01 1.89
C GLU A 28 -47.32 31.47 2.93
N ASP A 29 -46.07 31.38 2.45
CA ASP A 29 -44.79 31.48 3.16
C ASP A 29 -44.60 30.78 4.53
N ASP A 30 -44.11 29.53 4.47
CA ASP A 30 -43.27 28.97 5.54
C ASP A 30 -41.81 29.25 5.15
N ALA A 31 -41.35 30.45 5.50
CA ALA A 31 -39.99 30.89 5.29
C ALA A 31 -39.01 30.11 6.17
N GLU A 32 -37.93 29.66 5.54
CA GLU A 32 -36.76 29.00 6.12
C GLU A 32 -36.32 29.65 7.44
N GLN A 33 -36.52 28.95 8.54
CA GLN A 33 -35.61 29.02 9.68
C GLN A 33 -34.52 27.99 9.45
N VAL A 34 -33.48 28.39 8.71
CA VAL A 34 -32.18 27.74 8.77
C VAL A 34 -31.62 27.97 10.17
N ASP A 35 -31.52 26.89 10.93
CA ASP A 35 -31.00 26.88 12.29
C ASP A 35 -29.53 27.35 12.25
N GLU A 36 -29.26 28.52 12.83
CA GLU A 36 -27.93 29.15 12.89
C GLU A 36 -26.92 28.29 13.68
N GLN A 37 -27.37 27.17 14.28
CA GLN A 37 -26.54 26.20 15.00
C GLN A 37 -25.97 25.08 14.13
N ASP A 38 -26.48 24.84 12.92
CA ASP A 38 -25.96 23.78 12.02
C ASP A 38 -24.72 24.23 11.22
N LEU A 39 -24.48 25.53 11.08
CA LEU A 39 -23.27 26.05 10.41
C LEU A 39 -22.00 25.94 11.29
N ALA A 40 -22.16 25.82 12.61
CA ALA A 40 -21.03 25.62 13.53
C ALA A 40 -20.64 24.13 13.65
N GLY A 41 -21.59 23.21 13.45
CA GLY A 41 -21.34 21.77 13.45
C GLY A 41 -20.56 21.33 12.20
N ASP A 42 -20.94 21.83 11.03
CA ASP A 42 -20.31 21.51 9.73
C ASP A 42 -18.88 22.07 9.59
N ALA A 43 -18.50 23.10 10.36
CA ALA A 43 -17.13 23.60 10.44
C ALA A 43 -16.25 22.74 11.39
N ALA A 44 -16.80 22.34 12.55
CA ALA A 44 -16.09 21.51 13.51
C ALA A 44 -15.90 20.05 13.03
N GLU A 45 -16.84 19.52 12.23
CA GLU A 45 -16.69 18.21 11.56
C GLU A 45 -15.70 18.24 10.40
N ARG A 46 -15.52 19.38 9.70
CA ARG A 46 -14.45 19.54 8.69
C ARG A 46 -13.06 19.68 9.31
N GLU A 47 -12.94 20.39 10.43
CA GLU A 47 -11.68 20.47 11.19
C GLU A 47 -11.25 19.10 11.75
N GLN A 48 -12.19 18.30 12.28
CA GLN A 48 -11.87 16.96 12.80
C GLN A 48 -11.57 15.94 11.69
N ALA A 49 -12.17 16.07 10.51
CA ALA A 49 -11.89 15.17 9.39
C ALA A 49 -10.47 15.35 8.81
N GLY A 50 -9.97 16.59 8.73
CA GLY A 50 -8.59 16.87 8.30
C GLY A 50 -7.54 16.49 9.35
N ASP A 51 -7.90 16.53 10.64
CA ASP A 51 -7.04 16.07 11.74
C ASP A 51 -6.72 14.58 11.66
N ASP A 52 -7.72 13.76 11.33
CA ASP A 52 -7.51 12.32 11.14
C ASP A 52 -6.65 12.03 9.90
N GLU A 53 -6.81 12.79 8.81
CA GLU A 53 -6.10 12.57 7.54
C GLU A 53 -4.59 12.88 7.63
N LEU A 54 -4.19 13.98 8.29
CA LEU A 54 -2.78 14.31 8.47
C LEU A 54 -2.08 13.41 9.51
N THR A 55 -2.82 12.90 10.50
CA THR A 55 -2.26 12.03 11.54
C THR A 55 -2.15 10.55 11.12
N ASP A 56 -2.78 10.16 10.00
CA ASP A 56 -2.58 8.86 9.38
C ASP A 56 -1.18 8.72 8.73
N ILE A 57 -0.48 9.83 8.48
CA ILE A 57 0.89 9.84 7.93
C ILE A 57 1.90 9.37 8.99
N ALA A 58 2.71 8.39 8.63
CA ALA A 58 3.68 7.77 9.54
C ALA A 58 4.70 8.79 10.10
N GLY A 59 4.58 9.08 11.40
CA GLY A 59 5.48 9.98 12.12
C GLY A 59 4.98 11.42 12.27
N VAL A 60 3.78 11.72 11.78
CA VAL A 60 3.07 12.97 12.08
C VAL A 60 2.19 12.75 13.30
N ASP A 61 2.55 13.35 14.44
CA ASP A 61 1.71 13.33 15.63
C ASP A 61 0.71 14.50 15.64
N PRO A 62 -0.33 14.48 16.51
CA PRO A 62 -1.35 15.53 16.52
C PRO A 62 -0.81 16.95 16.74
N GLN A 63 0.36 17.10 17.37
CA GLN A 63 0.98 18.42 17.55
C GLN A 63 1.63 18.88 16.24
N THR A 64 2.32 17.98 15.53
CA THR A 64 2.89 18.26 14.19
C THR A 64 1.80 18.50 13.15
N ALA A 65 0.69 17.76 13.19
CA ALA A 65 -0.45 18.02 12.31
C ALA A 65 -1.05 19.42 12.55
N ALA A 66 -1.07 19.89 13.80
CA ALA A 66 -1.51 21.23 14.13
C ALA A 66 -0.53 22.32 13.65
N THR A 67 0.79 22.06 13.66
CA THR A 67 1.77 23.01 13.11
C THR A 67 1.72 23.08 11.58
N LEU A 68 1.52 21.95 10.89
CA LEU A 68 1.29 21.89 9.44
C LEU A 68 0.06 22.70 9.02
N ARG A 69 -1.07 22.56 9.73
CA ARG A 69 -2.25 23.39 9.52
C ARG A 69 -2.00 24.86 9.78
N GLY A 70 -1.26 25.18 10.84
CA GLY A 70 -0.83 26.55 11.14
C GLY A 70 0.04 27.18 10.03
N ALA A 71 0.73 26.36 9.25
CA ALA A 71 1.52 26.76 8.09
C ALA A 71 0.71 26.77 6.77
N GLY A 72 -0.55 26.31 6.78
CA GLY A 72 -1.45 26.31 5.63
C GLY A 72 -1.55 24.98 4.86
N TYR A 73 -0.98 23.90 5.39
CA TYR A 73 -1.15 22.54 4.85
C TYR A 73 -2.27 21.83 5.60
N GLU A 74 -3.49 21.89 5.08
CA GLU A 74 -4.69 21.40 5.77
C GLU A 74 -5.04 19.95 5.40
N THR A 75 -4.58 19.48 4.24
CA THR A 75 -4.88 18.16 3.68
C THR A 75 -3.60 17.43 3.23
N THR A 76 -3.68 16.11 3.02
CA THR A 76 -2.58 15.34 2.42
C THR A 76 -2.25 15.82 1.00
N ASP A 77 -3.24 16.29 0.24
CA ASP A 77 -3.02 16.84 -1.10
C ASP A 77 -2.14 18.11 -1.04
N ASP A 78 -2.34 18.98 -0.03
CA ASP A 78 -1.49 20.17 0.16
C ASP A 78 -0.02 19.79 0.44
N LEU A 79 0.22 18.68 1.17
CA LEU A 79 1.56 18.13 1.40
C LEU A 79 2.15 17.47 0.14
N ALA A 80 1.29 16.91 -0.72
CA ALA A 80 1.66 16.32 -2.00
C ALA A 80 2.13 17.40 -3.00
N GLU A 81 1.58 18.61 -2.93
CA GLU A 81 1.94 19.73 -3.79
C GLU A 81 3.14 20.54 -3.26
N ALA A 82 3.33 20.61 -1.94
CA ALA A 82 4.41 21.37 -1.31
C ALA A 82 5.83 20.85 -1.67
N ALA A 83 6.82 21.74 -1.79
CA ALA A 83 8.21 21.29 -1.93
C ALA A 83 8.73 20.74 -0.59
N GLN A 84 9.69 19.81 -0.65
CA GLN A 84 10.27 19.22 0.57
C GLN A 84 10.93 20.29 1.45
N ASP A 85 11.56 21.30 0.85
CA ASP A 85 12.20 22.40 1.56
C ASP A 85 11.17 23.29 2.28
N ASP A 86 10.01 23.53 1.66
CA ASP A 86 8.93 24.30 2.31
C ASP A 86 8.36 23.58 3.55
N LEU A 87 8.33 22.23 3.51
CA LEU A 87 7.89 21.42 4.64
C LEU A 87 8.93 21.37 5.77
N SER A 88 10.24 21.44 5.45
CA SER A 88 11.29 21.42 6.46
C SER A 88 11.52 22.77 7.15
N ASP A 89 11.04 23.86 6.55
CA ASP A 89 11.01 25.18 7.15
C ASP A 89 9.91 25.32 8.23
N VAL A 90 8.96 24.38 8.30
CA VAL A 90 7.92 24.36 9.33
C VAL A 90 8.49 23.98 10.70
N GLU A 91 8.16 24.78 11.71
CA GLU A 91 8.63 24.58 13.08
C GLU A 91 8.28 23.17 13.60
N GLY A 92 9.32 22.39 13.93
CA GLY A 92 9.20 21.02 14.43
C GLY A 92 9.31 19.92 13.36
N ILE A 93 9.40 20.28 12.07
CA ILE A 93 9.54 19.34 10.95
C ILE A 93 10.95 19.45 10.39
N GLY A 94 11.87 18.60 10.84
CA GLY A 94 13.21 18.56 10.26
C GLY A 94 13.23 17.95 8.86
N ASN A 95 14.32 18.16 8.10
CA ASN A 95 14.53 17.57 6.76
C ASN A 95 14.22 16.07 6.68
N ALA A 96 14.55 15.30 7.73
CA ALA A 96 14.29 13.87 7.80
C ALA A 96 12.79 13.51 7.93
N LEU A 97 11.99 14.36 8.58
CA LEU A 97 10.54 14.17 8.68
C LEU A 97 9.85 14.64 7.40
N ALA A 98 10.26 15.78 6.86
CA ALA A 98 9.77 16.30 5.57
C ALA A 98 9.95 15.29 4.43
N ALA A 99 11.14 14.69 4.31
CA ALA A 99 11.40 13.65 3.30
C ALA A 99 10.51 12.41 3.48
N ARG A 100 10.20 12.01 4.73
CA ARG A 100 9.32 10.87 5.01
C ARG A 100 7.86 11.17 4.67
N ILE A 101 7.38 12.35 5.04
CA ILE A 101 6.03 12.82 4.69
C ILE A 101 5.89 12.84 3.17
N LYS A 102 6.88 13.37 2.45
CA LYS A 102 6.87 13.45 0.99
C LYS A 102 6.87 12.08 0.32
N ALA A 103 7.62 11.11 0.86
CA ALA A 103 7.63 9.75 0.34
C ALA A 103 6.27 9.07 0.52
N GLU A 104 5.62 9.23 1.68
CA GLU A 104 4.33 8.57 1.95
C GLU A 104 3.18 9.18 1.13
N VAL A 105 3.16 10.51 0.99
CA VAL A 105 2.08 11.24 0.31
C VAL A 105 2.30 11.34 -1.20
N GLY A 106 3.56 11.33 -1.66
CA GLY A 106 3.91 11.43 -3.08
C GLY A 106 3.65 10.16 -3.90
N ASP A 107 3.40 9.01 -3.26
CA ASP A 107 3.18 7.71 -3.90
C ASP A 107 1.69 7.43 -4.24
N VAL A 108 0.87 8.47 -4.41
CA VAL A 108 -0.50 8.30 -4.93
C VAL A 108 -0.47 8.37 -6.46
N GLU A 109 -0.29 7.20 -7.09
CA GLU A 109 -0.47 7.02 -8.53
C GLU A 109 -1.90 7.42 -8.94
N VAL A 110 -2.03 8.47 -9.75
CA VAL A 110 -3.29 8.92 -10.33
C VAL A 110 -3.71 7.98 -11.46
N ASP A 111 -4.95 7.47 -11.35
CA ASP A 111 -5.71 6.64 -12.30
C ASP A 111 -5.72 7.27 -13.72
N ASP A 112 -5.09 6.56 -14.66
CA ASP A 112 -5.27 6.50 -16.12
C ASP A 112 -6.49 7.29 -16.69
N SER A 113 -6.31 8.57 -17.02
CA SER A 113 -7.14 9.24 -18.03
C SER A 113 -6.46 10.47 -18.63
N GLU A 114 -6.05 10.31 -19.89
CA GLU A 114 -5.78 11.32 -20.95
C GLU A 114 -5.07 12.62 -20.51
N ALA A 115 -3.74 12.66 -20.68
CA ALA A 115 -3.02 13.87 -21.06
C ALA A 115 -1.80 13.49 -21.90
N GLU A 116 -1.61 14.22 -22.99
CA GLU A 116 -0.54 14.03 -23.97
C GLU A 116 0.83 14.15 -23.30
N VAL A 117 1.70 13.18 -23.56
CA VAL A 117 3.10 13.24 -23.15
C VAL A 117 3.81 14.09 -24.21
N GLU A 118 4.07 15.36 -23.88
CA GLU A 118 5.13 16.10 -24.58
C GLU A 118 6.48 15.48 -24.24
N GLU A 119 7.24 15.20 -25.28
CA GLU A 119 8.68 14.89 -25.22
C GLU A 119 9.39 16.02 -24.47
N THR A 120 9.84 15.75 -23.24
CA THR A 120 10.91 16.55 -22.63
C THR A 120 12.21 16.14 -23.29
N ALA A 121 12.60 16.88 -24.33
CA ALA A 121 13.98 16.99 -24.75
C ALA A 121 14.74 17.70 -23.61
N ASP A 122 15.56 16.94 -22.90
CA ASP A 122 16.58 17.49 -22.02
C ASP A 122 17.70 18.03 -22.92
N GLU A 123 17.57 19.30 -23.32
CA GLU A 123 18.69 20.08 -23.81
C GLU A 123 19.51 20.46 -22.58
N ALA A 124 20.60 19.71 -22.35
CA ALA A 124 21.65 20.15 -21.45
C ALA A 124 22.23 21.46 -22.02
N ASP A 125 21.96 22.56 -21.32
CA ASP A 125 22.59 23.86 -21.50
C ASP A 125 24.13 23.71 -21.46
N GLU A 126 24.75 23.64 -22.63
CA GLU A 126 26.16 24.02 -22.83
C GLU A 126 26.24 25.55 -22.88
N ASP A 127 26.33 26.20 -21.72
CA ASP A 127 26.85 27.57 -21.60
C ASP A 127 27.22 27.87 -20.14
N GLU A 128 28.23 27.19 -19.59
CA GLU A 128 28.99 27.76 -18.48
C GLU A 128 30.17 28.56 -19.04
N ALA A 129 30.05 29.87 -18.87
CA ALA A 129 31.13 30.83 -19.05
C ALA A 129 32.39 30.34 -18.36
N ALA A 130 33.50 30.24 -19.09
CA ALA A 130 34.82 30.11 -18.50
C ALA A 130 35.03 31.30 -17.55
N GLU A 131 34.90 31.08 -16.24
CA GLU A 131 35.55 31.93 -15.26
C GLU A 131 37.06 31.75 -15.48
N THR A 132 37.65 32.68 -16.23
CA THR A 132 39.09 32.73 -16.41
C THR A 132 39.70 33.06 -15.05
N TYR A 133 40.18 32.05 -14.33
CA TYR A 133 41.07 32.24 -13.20
C TYR A 133 42.37 32.86 -13.74
N ASP A 134 42.56 34.16 -13.52
CA ASP A 134 43.75 34.88 -14.00
C ASP A 134 44.94 34.66 -13.06
N ASP A 135 44.70 34.49 -11.75
CA ASP A 135 45.73 34.32 -10.72
C ASP A 135 45.55 33.03 -9.89
N LEU A 136 46.66 32.43 -9.45
CA LEU A 136 46.66 31.20 -8.62
C LEU A 136 45.93 31.38 -7.28
N THR A 137 45.79 32.61 -6.80
CA THR A 137 45.08 32.94 -5.56
C THR A 137 43.56 32.88 -5.70
N ASP A 138 43.05 32.83 -6.93
CA ASP A 138 41.62 32.72 -7.18
C ASP A 138 41.12 31.28 -6.95
N ILE A 139 42.04 30.30 -6.89
CA ILE A 139 41.73 28.91 -6.56
C ILE A 139 41.35 28.79 -5.09
N SER A 140 40.20 28.15 -4.84
CA SER A 140 39.63 27.95 -3.50
C SER A 140 40.61 27.27 -2.53
N GLY A 141 41.06 28.03 -1.54
CA GLY A 141 41.97 27.54 -0.48
C GLY A 141 43.46 27.78 -0.72
N VAL A 142 43.82 28.39 -1.87
CA VAL A 142 45.18 28.86 -2.19
C VAL A 142 45.29 30.35 -1.84
N GLY A 143 45.95 30.67 -0.73
CA GLY A 143 46.31 32.05 -0.40
C GLY A 143 47.71 32.41 -0.89
N ASP A 144 48.14 33.68 -0.77
CA ASP A 144 49.43 34.21 -1.26
C ASP A 144 50.63 33.31 -0.94
N SER A 145 50.69 32.80 0.29
CA SER A 145 51.79 31.92 0.74
C SER A 145 51.86 30.58 0.01
N LYS A 146 50.70 30.01 -0.36
CA LYS A 146 50.60 28.73 -1.07
C LYS A 146 50.71 28.93 -2.58
N ALA A 147 50.20 30.04 -3.10
CA ALA A 147 50.44 30.46 -4.48
C ALA A 147 51.95 30.62 -4.73
N ALA A 148 52.67 31.27 -3.81
CA ALA A 148 54.14 31.36 -3.89
C ALA A 148 54.85 30.00 -3.79
N ALA A 149 54.29 29.04 -3.05
CA ALA A 149 54.82 27.68 -2.98
C ALA A 149 54.61 26.92 -4.32
N LEU A 150 53.43 27.06 -4.94
CA LEU A 150 53.13 26.51 -6.27
C LEU A 150 54.04 27.13 -7.35
N GLU A 151 54.23 28.45 -7.33
CA GLU A 151 55.15 29.14 -8.23
C GLU A 151 56.60 28.67 -8.03
N GLY A 152 57.00 28.46 -6.78
CA GLY A 152 58.31 27.92 -6.40
C GLY A 152 58.53 26.49 -6.87
N ALA A 153 57.47 25.69 -6.91
CA ALA A 153 57.44 24.33 -7.47
C ALA A 153 57.34 24.30 -9.01
N GLY A 154 57.04 25.45 -9.64
CA GLY A 154 57.05 25.61 -11.10
C GLY A 154 55.66 25.72 -11.74
N TYR A 155 54.59 25.64 -10.95
CA TYR A 155 53.21 25.87 -11.40
C TYR A 155 52.89 27.36 -11.31
N ARG A 156 53.06 28.08 -12.42
CA ARG A 156 52.94 29.55 -12.43
C ARG A 156 51.59 30.03 -12.94
N THR A 157 50.84 29.16 -13.60
CA THR A 157 49.51 29.43 -14.12
C THR A 157 48.51 28.41 -13.62
N VAL A 158 47.23 28.76 -13.64
CA VAL A 158 46.14 27.85 -13.27
C VAL A 158 46.11 26.63 -14.19
N GLU A 159 46.50 26.78 -15.46
CA GLU A 159 46.65 25.69 -16.43
C GLU A 159 47.78 24.72 -16.04
N ASP A 160 48.89 25.22 -15.48
CA ASP A 160 49.97 24.36 -14.97
C ASP A 160 49.48 23.48 -13.81
N VAL A 161 48.65 24.02 -12.92
CA VAL A 161 48.01 23.28 -11.80
C VAL A 161 46.94 22.32 -12.32
N ALA A 162 46.19 22.72 -13.35
CA ALA A 162 45.22 21.88 -14.06
C ALA A 162 45.89 20.68 -14.76
N GLY A 163 47.15 20.80 -15.18
CA GLY A 163 47.91 19.71 -15.79
C GLY A 163 48.65 18.80 -14.80
N ALA A 164 48.90 19.25 -13.57
CA ALA A 164 49.62 18.48 -12.55
C ALA A 164 48.76 17.38 -11.90
N SER A 165 49.31 16.21 -11.63
CA SER A 165 48.58 15.17 -10.88
C SER A 165 48.32 15.59 -9.42
N GLN A 166 47.32 14.99 -8.78
CA GLN A 166 47.01 15.29 -7.38
C GLN A 166 48.21 15.04 -6.46
N ASP A 167 48.98 13.98 -6.73
CA ASP A 167 50.15 13.61 -5.93
C ASP A 167 51.28 14.63 -6.08
N GLU A 168 51.55 15.10 -7.31
CA GLU A 168 52.53 16.15 -7.57
C GLU A 168 52.17 17.47 -6.86
N LEU A 169 50.89 17.82 -6.81
CA LEU A 169 50.42 18.99 -6.06
C LEU A 169 50.52 18.78 -4.55
N ALA A 170 50.32 17.55 -4.07
CA ALA A 170 50.40 17.21 -2.66
C ALA A 170 51.84 17.15 -2.11
N GLU A 171 52.84 17.05 -3.00
CA GLU A 171 54.26 17.12 -2.64
C GLU A 171 54.74 18.57 -2.43
N VAL A 172 53.97 19.58 -2.85
CA VAL A 172 54.32 20.99 -2.67
C VAL A 172 54.21 21.37 -1.19
N ASP A 173 55.27 22.00 -0.66
CA ASP A 173 55.34 22.44 0.74
C ASP A 173 54.12 23.27 1.14
N GLY A 174 53.25 22.69 1.98
CA GLY A 174 52.04 23.33 2.51
C GLY A 174 50.74 22.99 1.77
N ILE A 175 50.79 22.15 0.73
CA ILE A 175 49.63 21.60 0.03
C ILE A 175 49.60 20.10 0.32
N GLY A 176 48.80 19.66 1.29
CA GLY A 176 48.62 18.22 1.54
C GLY A 176 47.57 17.58 0.63
N ASN A 177 47.44 16.25 0.63
CA ASN A 177 46.50 15.49 -0.22
C ASN A 177 45.07 16.07 -0.23
N ALA A 178 44.55 16.47 0.93
CA ALA A 178 43.22 17.06 1.05
C ALA A 178 43.08 18.43 0.37
N LEU A 179 44.14 19.25 0.36
CA LEU A 179 44.12 20.54 -0.33
C LEU A 179 44.38 20.36 -1.84
N ALA A 180 45.28 19.45 -2.21
CA ALA A 180 45.53 19.09 -3.60
C ALA A 180 44.26 18.58 -4.30
N ALA A 181 43.51 17.68 -3.65
CA ALA A 181 42.22 17.20 -4.16
C ALA A 181 41.20 18.34 -4.34
N ARG A 182 41.13 19.28 -3.39
CA ARG A 182 40.23 20.45 -3.49
C ARG A 182 40.63 21.38 -4.63
N ILE A 183 41.92 21.70 -4.75
CA ILE A 183 42.47 22.50 -5.86
C ILE A 183 42.14 21.84 -7.21
N LYS A 184 42.29 20.52 -7.29
CA LYS A 184 42.03 19.76 -8.50
C LYS A 184 40.55 19.73 -8.89
N ALA A 185 39.66 19.64 -7.89
CA ALA A 185 38.22 19.74 -8.10
C ALA A 185 37.80 21.15 -8.58
N ASP A 186 38.42 22.19 -8.02
CA ASP A 186 38.11 23.59 -8.32
C ASP A 186 38.57 24.01 -9.73
N VAL A 187 39.73 23.51 -10.16
CA VAL A 187 40.31 23.75 -11.50
C VAL A 187 39.81 22.72 -12.54
N GLY A 188 38.88 21.83 -12.15
CA GLY A 188 38.16 20.93 -13.07
C GLY A 188 38.93 19.73 -13.60
N GLY A 189 40.04 19.34 -12.98
CA GLY A 189 40.92 18.27 -13.49
C GLY A 189 40.91 16.99 -12.64
N LEU A 190 39.78 16.47 -12.20
CA LEU A 190 39.77 15.32 -11.30
C LEU A 190 40.06 14.01 -12.06
N GLU A 191 41.34 13.65 -12.19
CA GLU A 191 41.77 12.29 -12.57
C GLU A 191 41.79 11.42 -11.32
N VAL A 192 40.77 10.59 -11.13
CA VAL A 192 40.73 9.56 -10.08
C VAL A 192 41.63 8.41 -10.53
N SER A 193 42.86 8.33 -10.02
CA SER A 193 43.68 7.13 -10.11
C SER A 193 43.26 6.14 -9.01
N GLU A 194 42.88 4.93 -9.41
CA GLU A 194 42.41 3.84 -8.53
C GLU A 194 43.53 3.13 -7.74
N GLU A 195 44.70 3.75 -7.57
CA GLU A 195 45.87 3.12 -6.93
C GLU A 195 46.32 3.91 -5.69
N THR A 196 45.57 3.83 -4.60
CA THR A 196 46.13 4.04 -3.26
C THR A 196 45.44 3.15 -2.23
N GLU A 197 45.50 1.84 -2.45
CA GLU A 197 45.26 0.89 -1.37
C GLU A 197 46.49 0.88 -0.45
N ALA A 198 46.28 1.38 0.77
CA ALA A 198 47.26 1.29 1.84
C ALA A 198 47.31 -0.16 2.37
N ASP A 199 48.48 -0.77 2.25
CA ASP A 199 48.85 -2.09 2.78
C ASP A 199 48.56 -2.18 4.30
N VAL A 200 47.46 -2.83 4.66
CA VAL A 200 47.15 -3.27 6.02
C VAL A 200 47.16 -4.79 6.01
N GLU A 201 48.25 -5.35 6.52
CA GLU A 201 48.44 -6.77 6.80
C GLU A 201 47.45 -7.20 7.90
N ASP A 202 46.23 -7.57 7.53
CA ASP A 202 45.25 -8.22 8.42
C ASP A 202 45.37 -9.75 8.23
N GLU A 203 46.00 -10.41 9.21
CA GLU A 203 45.98 -11.87 9.37
C GLU A 203 44.57 -12.29 9.85
N SER A 204 43.56 -12.10 8.99
CA SER A 204 42.26 -12.75 9.11
C SER A 204 42.27 -14.04 8.31
N PRO A 205 41.78 -15.17 8.86
CA PRO A 205 41.66 -16.40 8.09
C PRO A 205 40.78 -16.13 6.87
N GLU A 206 41.31 -16.45 5.68
CA GLU A 206 40.55 -16.35 4.44
C GLU A 206 39.22 -17.09 4.59
N PRO A 207 38.08 -16.48 4.21
CA PRO A 207 36.82 -17.19 4.22
C PRO A 207 36.97 -18.39 3.27
N GLU A 208 36.81 -19.60 3.80
CA GLU A 208 36.65 -20.82 3.03
C GLU A 208 35.64 -20.52 1.90
N GLU A 209 36.03 -20.72 0.65
CA GLU A 209 35.13 -20.69 -0.50
C GLU A 209 33.96 -21.64 -0.20
N THR A 210 32.83 -21.09 0.24
CA THR A 210 31.58 -21.84 0.30
C THR A 210 31.23 -22.11 -1.15
N GLU A 211 31.35 -23.37 -1.57
CA GLU A 211 30.85 -23.79 -2.88
C GLU A 211 29.42 -23.24 -3.04
N GLU A 212 29.16 -22.56 -4.15
CA GLU A 212 27.86 -21.97 -4.46
C GLU A 212 26.84 -23.11 -4.68
N THR A 213 26.38 -23.71 -3.59
CA THR A 213 25.34 -24.74 -3.62
C THR A 213 24.02 -24.07 -3.98
N GLU A 214 23.37 -24.52 -5.06
CA GLU A 214 22.08 -24.00 -5.49
C GLU A 214 21.04 -24.19 -4.36
N THR A 215 20.58 -23.10 -3.75
CA THR A 215 19.51 -23.10 -2.73
C THR A 215 18.14 -22.94 -3.36
N GLU A 216 17.16 -23.75 -2.96
CA GLU A 216 15.76 -23.64 -3.40
C GLU A 216 14.78 -23.45 -2.24
N LEU A 217 13.64 -22.79 -2.50
CA LEU A 217 12.58 -22.61 -1.50
C LEU A 217 11.68 -23.85 -1.40
N GLN A 218 11.70 -24.53 -0.26
CA GLN A 218 10.83 -25.67 0.03
C GLN A 218 9.82 -25.35 1.14
N ALA A 219 8.59 -25.84 0.99
CA ALA A 219 7.54 -25.70 2.00
C ALA A 219 7.76 -26.70 3.14
N ARG A 220 7.59 -26.26 4.39
CA ARG A 220 7.59 -27.15 5.56
C ARG A 220 6.39 -28.09 5.59
N GLY A 221 6.57 -29.27 6.18
CA GLY A 221 5.50 -30.22 6.46
C GLY A 221 4.97 -31.00 5.25
N LEU A 222 3.89 -31.75 5.49
CA LEU A 222 3.32 -32.72 4.55
C LEU A 222 2.44 -32.06 3.46
N THR A 223 3.04 -31.21 2.61
CA THR A 223 2.32 -30.44 1.58
C THR A 223 1.59 -31.33 0.56
N GLU A 224 2.13 -32.49 0.20
CA GLU A 224 1.54 -33.39 -0.79
C GLU A 224 0.49 -34.36 -0.21
N LYS A 225 0.24 -34.33 1.12
CA LYS A 225 -0.72 -35.25 1.74
C LYS A 225 -2.12 -35.02 1.18
N THR A 226 -2.82 -36.11 0.85
CA THR A 226 -4.19 -36.14 0.33
C THR A 226 -5.09 -36.91 1.31
N PRO A 227 -6.35 -36.50 1.52
CA PRO A 227 -7.22 -37.15 2.49
C PRO A 227 -7.81 -38.46 1.98
N ASP A 228 -8.18 -39.33 2.93
CA ASP A 228 -8.94 -40.56 2.66
C ASP A 228 -10.44 -40.26 2.61
N LEU A 229 -10.96 -40.08 1.39
CA LEU A 229 -12.38 -39.82 1.13
C LEU A 229 -13.13 -41.09 0.69
N SER A 230 -14.42 -41.18 1.05
CA SER A 230 -15.29 -42.21 0.47
C SER A 230 -15.57 -41.94 -1.01
N GLU A 231 -15.82 -42.99 -1.80
CA GLU A 231 -16.14 -42.88 -3.24
C GLU A 231 -17.28 -41.88 -3.54
N ASN A 232 -18.27 -41.81 -2.63
CA ASN A 232 -19.38 -40.87 -2.76
C ASN A 232 -18.94 -39.42 -2.51
N GLU A 233 -18.12 -39.19 -1.49
CA GLU A 233 -17.59 -37.86 -1.20
C GLU A 233 -16.68 -37.36 -2.32
N GLU A 234 -15.78 -38.22 -2.82
CA GLU A 234 -14.92 -37.89 -3.95
C GLU A 234 -15.75 -37.53 -5.20
N ARG A 235 -16.77 -38.34 -5.51
CA ARG A 235 -17.71 -38.04 -6.61
C ARG A 235 -18.41 -36.70 -6.43
N LEU A 236 -18.89 -36.39 -5.22
CA LEU A 236 -19.59 -35.13 -4.92
C LEU A 236 -18.62 -33.94 -4.92
N LEU A 237 -17.36 -34.14 -4.54
CA LEU A 237 -16.32 -33.11 -4.57
C LEU A 237 -16.00 -32.75 -6.02
N ASN A 238 -15.82 -33.75 -6.88
CA ASN A 238 -15.63 -33.58 -8.32
C ASN A 238 -16.86 -32.99 -9.01
N GLN A 239 -18.08 -33.28 -8.53
CA GLN A 239 -19.30 -32.61 -9.01
C GLN A 239 -19.29 -31.12 -8.67
N ARG A 240 -18.92 -30.77 -7.42
CA ARG A 240 -18.84 -29.38 -6.96
C ARG A 240 -17.86 -28.56 -7.78
N ASP A 241 -16.68 -29.11 -8.04
CA ASP A 241 -15.64 -28.45 -8.83
C ASP A 241 -16.10 -28.19 -10.27
N ARG A 242 -16.70 -29.20 -10.90
CA ARG A 242 -17.22 -29.13 -12.27
C ARG A 242 -18.40 -28.16 -12.45
N GLU A 243 -19.37 -28.18 -11.54
CA GLU A 243 -20.56 -27.33 -11.63
C GLU A 243 -20.26 -25.87 -11.25
N GLY A 244 -19.35 -25.66 -10.29
CA GLY A 244 -18.98 -24.35 -9.80
C GLY A 244 -20.19 -23.55 -9.27
N LYS A 245 -20.06 -22.23 -9.28
CA LYS A 245 -21.13 -21.30 -8.92
C LYS A 245 -20.96 -19.98 -9.68
N PRO A 246 -22.06 -19.25 -9.98
CA PRO A 246 -21.95 -17.87 -10.43
C PRO A 246 -21.18 -17.01 -9.42
N GLN A 247 -20.61 -15.90 -9.89
CA GLN A 247 -19.85 -14.98 -9.02
C GLN A 247 -20.70 -14.34 -7.91
N PHE A 248 -22.02 -14.19 -8.13
CA PHE A 248 -22.94 -13.52 -7.22
C PHE A 248 -22.49 -12.11 -6.79
N ASN A 249 -22.01 -11.31 -7.75
CA ASN A 249 -21.71 -9.90 -7.53
C ASN A 249 -22.99 -9.05 -7.53
N ARG A 250 -22.99 -7.94 -6.79
CA ARG A 250 -24.10 -6.96 -6.78
C ARG A 250 -24.46 -6.50 -8.19
N GLN A 251 -25.75 -6.32 -8.49
CA GLN A 251 -26.15 -5.78 -9.80
C GLN A 251 -25.44 -4.45 -10.11
N ASP A 252 -25.01 -4.27 -11.36
CA ASP A 252 -24.39 -3.04 -11.86
C ASP A 252 -23.12 -2.58 -11.10
N TYR A 253 -22.45 -3.45 -10.34
CA TYR A 253 -21.18 -3.12 -9.64
C TYR A 253 -20.10 -2.61 -10.61
N HIS A 254 -19.95 -3.27 -11.77
CA HIS A 254 -19.00 -2.90 -12.82
C HIS A 254 -19.30 -1.56 -13.49
N LYS A 255 -20.48 -0.95 -13.25
CA LYS A 255 -20.84 0.34 -13.87
C LYS A 255 -20.43 1.54 -13.03
N LYS A 256 -20.17 1.37 -11.73
CA LYS A 256 -19.91 2.46 -10.79
C LYS A 256 -18.90 2.03 -9.73
N LYS A 257 -17.74 2.69 -9.65
CA LYS A 257 -16.68 2.43 -8.66
C LYS A 257 -17.21 2.41 -7.21
N ARG A 258 -18.11 3.34 -6.84
CA ARG A 258 -18.77 3.39 -5.52
C ARG A 258 -19.66 2.20 -5.16
N VAL A 259 -19.99 1.32 -6.12
CA VAL A 259 -20.84 0.15 -5.89
C VAL A 259 -19.96 -1.09 -5.77
N PRO A 260 -19.75 -1.62 -4.54
CA PRO A 260 -18.85 -2.74 -4.35
C PRO A 260 -19.42 -4.05 -4.92
N THR A 261 -18.54 -5.03 -5.11
CA THR A 261 -18.86 -6.39 -5.58
C THR A 261 -19.78 -7.15 -4.62
N SER A 262 -19.74 -6.83 -3.32
CA SER A 262 -20.52 -7.47 -2.26
C SER A 262 -22.01 -7.57 -2.57
N TRP A 263 -22.53 -8.81 -2.61
CA TRP A 263 -23.92 -9.08 -2.98
C TRP A 263 -24.93 -8.28 -2.15
N ARG A 264 -25.90 -7.69 -2.85
CA ARG A 264 -27.10 -7.08 -2.27
C ARG A 264 -28.31 -7.50 -3.09
N ARG A 265 -29.38 -7.93 -2.40
CA ARG A 265 -30.62 -8.35 -3.09
C ARG A 265 -31.15 -7.18 -3.94
N PRO A 266 -31.34 -7.35 -5.26
CA PRO A 266 -31.86 -6.29 -6.11
C PRO A 266 -33.30 -5.95 -5.71
N ARG A 267 -33.53 -4.72 -5.23
CA ARG A 267 -34.84 -4.29 -4.70
C ARG A 267 -35.70 -3.53 -5.72
N GLY A 268 -35.07 -2.83 -6.67
CA GLY A 268 -35.78 -1.93 -7.59
C GLY A 268 -36.92 -2.60 -8.35
N GLN A 269 -38.07 -1.91 -8.44
CA GLN A 269 -39.29 -2.45 -9.05
C GLN A 269 -39.10 -2.83 -10.52
N LEU A 270 -38.24 -2.10 -11.24
CA LEU A 270 -37.91 -2.33 -12.64
C LEU A 270 -36.54 -2.98 -12.86
N SER A 271 -35.84 -3.40 -11.79
CA SER A 271 -34.54 -4.08 -11.89
C SER A 271 -34.67 -5.32 -12.78
N LYS A 272 -33.79 -5.40 -13.77
CA LYS A 272 -33.77 -6.48 -14.76
C LYS A 272 -33.29 -7.79 -14.14
N GLN A 273 -32.32 -7.71 -13.21
CA GLN A 273 -31.85 -8.86 -12.43
C GLN A 273 -32.96 -9.37 -11.49
N ARG A 274 -33.66 -8.49 -10.76
CA ARG A 274 -34.80 -8.89 -9.90
C ARG A 274 -35.91 -9.60 -10.68
N ARG A 275 -36.19 -9.14 -11.90
CA ARG A 275 -37.18 -9.74 -12.81
C ARG A 275 -36.72 -11.06 -13.45
N GLY A 276 -35.47 -11.47 -13.23
CA GLY A 276 -34.92 -12.72 -13.79
C GLY A 276 -34.66 -12.68 -15.29
N ILE A 277 -34.38 -11.50 -15.86
CA ILE A 277 -34.03 -11.39 -17.28
C ILE A 277 -32.65 -12.02 -17.51
N LYS A 278 -32.60 -13.00 -18.43
CA LYS A 278 -31.36 -13.69 -18.81
C LYS A 278 -30.28 -12.69 -19.24
N GLY A 279 -29.05 -12.92 -18.79
CA GLY A 279 -27.89 -12.05 -19.08
C GLY A 279 -27.64 -10.94 -18.05
N LYS A 280 -28.48 -10.79 -17.02
CA LYS A 280 -28.25 -9.83 -15.92
C LYS A 280 -27.65 -10.44 -14.65
N GLY A 281 -27.19 -11.69 -14.74
CA GLY A 281 -26.65 -12.46 -13.63
C GLY A 281 -27.73 -13.16 -12.80
N ASP A 282 -27.35 -14.28 -12.20
CA ASP A 282 -28.22 -15.06 -11.34
C ASP A 282 -28.49 -14.36 -10.00
N THR A 283 -29.72 -14.50 -9.50
CA THR A 283 -30.07 -14.08 -8.14
C THR A 283 -29.80 -15.21 -7.17
N VAL A 284 -29.18 -14.90 -6.02
CA VAL A 284 -28.94 -15.88 -4.95
C VAL A 284 -30.24 -16.59 -4.55
N LYS A 285 -30.21 -17.93 -4.63
CA LYS A 285 -31.32 -18.84 -4.30
C LYS A 285 -30.76 -20.08 -3.61
N ALA A 286 -31.61 -20.79 -2.84
CA ALA A 286 -31.22 -22.01 -2.13
C ALA A 286 -30.77 -23.16 -3.05
N GLY A 287 -31.20 -23.16 -4.32
CA GLY A 287 -30.81 -24.16 -5.33
C GLY A 287 -29.34 -24.13 -5.73
N PHE A 288 -28.62 -23.03 -5.46
CA PHE A 288 -27.17 -22.92 -5.72
C PHE A 288 -26.29 -23.49 -4.60
N ARG A 289 -26.90 -24.15 -3.61
CA ARG A 289 -26.13 -24.76 -2.52
C ARG A 289 -25.39 -25.99 -3.02
N THR A 290 -24.12 -26.08 -2.65
CA THR A 290 -23.30 -27.28 -2.88
C THR A 290 -23.80 -28.48 -2.04
N PRO A 291 -23.52 -29.72 -2.46
CA PRO A 291 -23.94 -30.91 -1.74
C PRO A 291 -23.49 -30.90 -0.28
N LYS A 292 -24.36 -31.33 0.65
CA LYS A 292 -24.12 -31.20 2.10
C LYS A 292 -22.83 -31.91 2.54
N ALA A 293 -22.51 -33.07 1.97
CA ALA A 293 -21.36 -33.89 2.35
C ALA A 293 -19.99 -33.24 2.05
N VAL A 294 -19.91 -32.36 1.04
CA VAL A 294 -18.63 -31.74 0.61
C VAL A 294 -18.63 -30.21 0.74
N ARG A 295 -19.66 -29.66 1.37
CA ARG A 295 -19.81 -28.21 1.56
C ARG A 295 -18.81 -27.75 2.62
N GLY A 296 -17.92 -26.84 2.22
CA GLY A 296 -16.92 -26.27 3.13
C GLY A 296 -15.58 -27.01 3.15
N LYS A 297 -15.46 -28.17 2.49
CA LYS A 297 -14.18 -28.87 2.32
C LYS A 297 -13.23 -28.08 1.41
N HIS A 298 -11.94 -28.15 1.67
CA HIS A 298 -10.88 -27.61 0.81
C HIS A 298 -10.96 -28.24 -0.61
N PRO A 299 -10.42 -27.63 -1.68
CA PRO A 299 -10.34 -28.26 -3.00
C PRO A 299 -9.66 -29.63 -3.00
N SER A 300 -8.65 -29.82 -2.15
CA SER A 300 -8.01 -31.14 -1.95
C SER A 300 -8.87 -32.16 -1.20
N GLY A 301 -10.01 -31.74 -0.63
CA GLY A 301 -10.95 -32.60 0.05
C GLY A 301 -10.85 -32.63 1.58
N PHE A 302 -9.84 -31.99 2.18
CA PHE A 302 -9.73 -31.91 3.65
C PHE A 302 -10.84 -31.04 4.26
N GLU A 303 -11.22 -31.34 5.49
CA GLU A 303 -11.94 -30.42 6.36
C GLU A 303 -10.94 -29.48 7.04
N GLU A 304 -11.22 -28.17 7.02
CA GLU A 304 -10.27 -27.18 7.50
C GLU A 304 -10.45 -26.92 9.00
N VAL A 305 -9.39 -27.14 9.78
CA VAL A 305 -9.32 -26.81 11.20
C VAL A 305 -8.47 -25.55 11.39
N ARG A 306 -9.02 -24.54 12.05
CA ARG A 306 -8.31 -23.27 12.30
C ARG A 306 -7.55 -23.34 13.61
N VAL A 307 -6.23 -23.12 13.55
CA VAL A 307 -5.32 -23.30 14.69
C VAL A 307 -4.63 -21.98 15.08
N HIS A 308 -4.46 -21.77 16.38
CA HIS A 308 -3.84 -20.59 16.99
C HIS A 308 -2.57 -20.91 17.81
N ASN A 309 -2.46 -22.14 18.30
CA ASN A 309 -1.37 -22.61 19.16
C ASN A 309 -1.15 -24.13 18.98
N VAL A 310 -0.14 -24.69 19.64
CA VAL A 310 0.21 -26.11 19.53
C VAL A 310 -0.86 -27.01 20.17
N ASP A 311 -1.52 -26.55 21.22
CA ASP A 311 -2.57 -27.33 21.92
C ASP A 311 -3.80 -27.53 21.02
N ASP A 312 -4.10 -26.59 20.12
CA ASP A 312 -5.21 -26.72 19.15
C ASP A 312 -4.97 -27.85 18.12
N LEU A 313 -3.76 -28.41 18.03
CA LEU A 313 -3.47 -29.59 17.22
C LEU A 313 -3.94 -30.89 17.89
N GLU A 314 -4.34 -30.84 19.16
CA GLU A 314 -4.83 -32.01 19.87
C GLU A 314 -6.22 -32.42 19.35
N GLY A 315 -6.34 -33.68 18.94
CA GLY A 315 -7.60 -34.25 18.45
C GLY A 315 -7.89 -34.03 16.95
N VAL A 316 -6.97 -33.42 16.20
CA VAL A 316 -7.07 -33.28 14.74
C VAL A 316 -6.72 -34.60 14.05
N ASP A 317 -7.60 -35.08 13.17
CA ASP A 317 -7.38 -36.31 12.38
C ASP A 317 -6.71 -35.98 11.05
N GLY A 318 -5.38 -36.18 10.95
CA GLY A 318 -4.60 -35.81 9.78
C GLY A 318 -4.99 -36.51 8.47
N ASP A 319 -5.81 -37.57 8.50
CA ASP A 319 -6.25 -38.28 7.30
C ASP A 319 -7.52 -37.67 6.68
N ARG A 320 -8.26 -36.85 7.45
CA ARG A 320 -9.50 -36.18 7.01
C ARG A 320 -9.48 -34.67 7.15
N GLU A 321 -8.71 -34.17 8.09
CA GLU A 321 -8.61 -32.76 8.46
C GLU A 321 -7.23 -32.21 8.09
N ALA A 322 -7.21 -30.96 7.66
CA ALA A 322 -5.99 -30.20 7.47
C ALA A 322 -6.06 -28.90 8.25
N VAL A 323 -4.91 -28.46 8.73
CA VAL A 323 -4.81 -27.31 9.61
C VAL A 323 -4.53 -26.05 8.79
N ARG A 324 -5.26 -24.97 9.09
CA ARG A 324 -4.91 -23.61 8.67
C ARG A 324 -4.50 -22.80 9.89
N ILE A 325 -3.23 -22.40 9.93
CA ILE A 325 -2.70 -21.54 10.99
C ILE A 325 -3.25 -20.14 10.79
N ALA A 326 -3.80 -19.54 11.85
CA ALA A 326 -4.31 -18.18 11.79
C ALA A 326 -3.18 -17.18 11.46
N SER A 327 -3.48 -16.17 10.63
CA SER A 327 -2.51 -15.15 10.20
C SER A 327 -1.86 -14.37 11.35
N LYS A 328 -2.56 -14.20 12.48
CA LYS A 328 -2.05 -13.50 13.68
C LYS A 328 -0.97 -14.28 14.44
N VAL A 329 -0.72 -15.55 14.09
CA VAL A 329 0.32 -16.36 14.72
C VAL A 329 1.67 -16.00 14.11
N GLY A 330 2.59 -15.44 14.92
CA GLY A 330 3.92 -15.06 14.47
C GLY A 330 4.87 -16.25 14.22
N ALA A 331 5.95 -16.00 13.48
CA ALA A 331 6.90 -17.01 12.97
C ALA A 331 7.41 -17.99 14.04
N ARG A 332 7.85 -17.48 15.21
CA ARG A 332 8.34 -18.31 16.32
C ARG A 332 7.33 -19.37 16.78
N LYS A 333 6.03 -19.04 16.79
CA LYS A 333 4.99 -19.99 17.18
C LYS A 333 4.59 -20.87 16.00
N ARG A 334 4.61 -20.34 14.78
CA ARG A 334 4.34 -21.10 13.55
C ARG A 334 5.30 -22.27 13.41
N GLU A 335 6.60 -22.03 13.60
CA GLU A 335 7.63 -23.07 13.54
C GLU A 335 7.28 -24.28 14.42
N ARG A 336 6.94 -24.03 15.69
CA ARG A 336 6.54 -25.09 16.63
C ARG A 336 5.26 -25.81 16.24
N ILE A 337 4.31 -25.09 15.63
CA ILE A 337 3.05 -25.68 15.16
C ILE A 337 3.31 -26.55 13.92
N GLU A 338 4.17 -26.11 13.01
CA GLU A 338 4.50 -26.81 11.77
C GLU A 338 5.26 -28.12 12.06
N GLU A 339 6.26 -28.07 12.93
CA GLU A 339 7.03 -29.25 13.37
C GLU A 339 6.11 -30.29 14.04
N GLU A 340 5.33 -29.87 15.04
CA GLU A 340 4.41 -30.78 15.73
C GLU A 340 3.28 -31.30 14.82
N ALA A 341 2.82 -30.48 13.86
CA ALA A 341 1.82 -30.93 12.89
C ALA A 341 2.39 -31.99 11.95
N GLU A 342 3.64 -31.83 11.50
CA GLU A 342 4.33 -32.83 10.68
C GLU A 342 4.52 -34.15 11.44
N ASP A 343 4.97 -34.08 12.70
CA ASP A 343 5.13 -35.26 13.57
C ASP A 343 3.82 -36.02 13.79
N ARG A 344 2.70 -35.29 13.88
CA ARG A 344 1.35 -35.88 13.98
C ARG A 344 0.76 -36.32 12.65
N GLY A 345 1.48 -36.10 11.54
CA GLY A 345 1.01 -36.47 10.20
C GLY A 345 -0.12 -35.56 9.68
N VAL A 346 -0.24 -34.33 10.17
CA VAL A 346 -1.29 -33.38 9.79
C VAL A 346 -0.74 -32.39 8.76
N ARG A 347 -1.49 -32.19 7.67
CA ARG A 347 -1.12 -31.22 6.62
C ARG A 347 -1.42 -29.78 7.07
N VAL A 348 -0.44 -28.89 6.92
CA VAL A 348 -0.63 -27.44 7.07
C VAL A 348 -0.95 -26.83 5.70
N LEU A 349 -2.09 -26.12 5.59
CA LEU A 349 -2.56 -25.54 4.32
C LEU A 349 -1.82 -24.25 3.93
N ASN A 350 -1.23 -23.56 4.89
CA ASN A 350 -0.48 -22.33 4.69
C ASN A 350 0.92 -22.47 5.33
N PRO A 351 1.82 -23.27 4.73
CA PRO A 351 3.15 -23.55 5.28
C PRO A 351 4.09 -22.34 5.12
N THR A 352 5.10 -22.26 5.97
CA THR A 352 6.26 -21.39 5.79
C THR A 352 7.26 -22.05 4.82
N TYR A 353 7.78 -21.26 3.87
CA TYR A 353 8.82 -21.69 2.93
C TYR A 353 10.19 -21.37 3.53
N VAL A 354 11.13 -22.31 3.42
CA VAL A 354 12.51 -22.21 3.89
C VAL A 354 13.46 -22.53 2.76
N GLU A 355 14.62 -21.87 2.76
CA GLU A 355 15.70 -22.14 1.82
C GLU A 355 16.40 -23.44 2.23
N VAL A 356 16.51 -24.37 1.29
CA VAL A 356 17.18 -25.67 1.46
C VAL A 356 18.23 -25.81 0.39
N GLU A 357 19.45 -26.20 0.79
CA GLU A 357 20.55 -26.49 -0.12
C GLU A 357 20.23 -27.77 -0.89
N VAL A 358 20.34 -27.72 -2.22
CA VAL A 358 20.10 -28.87 -3.09
C VAL A 358 21.42 -29.32 -3.70
N ASP A 359 21.87 -30.51 -3.31
CA ASP A 359 22.94 -31.20 -4.01
C ASP A 359 22.42 -31.62 -5.40
N LYS A 360 23.00 -31.07 -6.46
CA LYS A 360 22.62 -31.37 -7.85
C LYS A 360 23.54 -32.36 -8.54
#